data_AF-A0A4U0W7U7-F1
#
_entry.id   AF-A0A4U0W7U7-F1
#
_cell.length_a   1.000
_cell.length_b   1.000
_cell.length_c   1.000
_cell.angle_alpha   90.00
_cell.angle_beta   90.00
_cell.angle_gamma   90.00
#
_symmetry.space_group_name_H-M   'P 1'
#
loop_
_entity.id
_entity.type
_entity.pdbx_description
1 polymer ?
#
loop_
_entity_poly.entity_id
_entity_poly.type
_entity_poly.pdbx_seq_one_letter_code
_entity_poly.pdbx_strand_id
1 'polypeptide(L)'
;MPHTEASILSNFLLPPAPLPAALSLRKFTELFPRSHQDNPQIEVLYRYLHHQRAIQVDAVEQSIAAEVKRGKKQKQEVIKARRATEAPELSSTDVRQIRMDAE
;
A
#
# COMPACT_ATOMS: atom_id res chain seq x y z
N MET A 1 -17.02 9.82 -1.69
CA MET A 1 -15.74 10.17 -1.03
C MET A 1 -14.62 9.72 -1.95
N PRO A 2 -13.65 10.57 -2.32
CA PRO A 2 -12.52 10.15 -3.16
C PRO A 2 -11.68 9.09 -2.42
N HIS A 3 -11.23 8.06 -3.13
CA HIS A 3 -10.45 6.98 -2.54
C HIS A 3 -9.11 7.52 -2.03
N THR A 4 -8.88 7.45 -0.73
CA THR A 4 -7.58 7.77 -0.12
C THR A 4 -6.60 6.64 -0.40
N GLU A 5 -5.30 6.94 -0.46
CA GLU A 5 -4.25 5.93 -0.64
C GLU A 5 -4.36 4.79 0.38
N ALA A 6 -4.66 5.13 1.64
CA ALA A 6 -4.94 4.15 2.69
C ALA A 6 -6.11 3.22 2.30
N SER A 7 -7.23 3.77 1.84
CA SER A 7 -8.38 2.98 1.40
C SER A 7 -8.05 2.10 0.19
N ILE A 8 -7.24 2.59 -0.76
CA ILE A 8 -6.86 1.81 -1.94
C ILE A 8 -6.00 0.61 -1.52
N LEU A 9 -4.92 0.86 -0.77
CA LEU A 9 -3.98 -0.18 -0.36
C LEU A 9 -4.64 -1.20 0.56
N SER A 10 -5.39 -0.76 1.56
CA SER A 10 -6.10 -1.67 2.48
C SER A 10 -7.12 -2.52 1.76
N ASN A 11 -7.97 -1.92 0.90
CA ASN A 11 -9.03 -2.67 0.21
C ASN A 11 -8.50 -3.64 -0.83
N PHE A 12 -7.35 -3.35 -1.43
CA PHE A 12 -6.75 -4.21 -2.44
C PHE A 12 -5.94 -5.35 -1.82
N LEU A 13 -5.21 -5.08 -0.74
CA LEU A 13 -4.22 -6.01 -0.21
C LEU A 13 -4.74 -6.85 0.95
N LEU A 14 -5.70 -6.39 1.76
CA LEU A 14 -6.12 -7.08 2.99
C LEU A 14 -7.29 -8.07 2.79
N PRO A 15 -8.39 -7.74 2.09
CA PRO A 15 -9.53 -8.66 1.92
C PRO A 15 -9.20 -10.01 1.26
N PRO A 16 -8.37 -10.10 0.21
CA PRO A 16 -8.01 -11.40 -0.39
C PRO A 16 -6.91 -12.14 0.40
N ALA A 17 -6.41 -11.54 1.49
CA ALA A 17 -5.21 -12.00 2.17
C ALA A 17 -5.41 -13.16 3.14
N PRO A 18 -6.55 -13.35 3.84
CA PRO A 18 -6.73 -14.49 4.74
C PRO A 18 -6.65 -15.82 3.99
N LEU A 19 -6.04 -16.83 4.63
CA LEU A 19 -5.95 -18.18 4.05
C LEU A 19 -7.34 -18.74 3.66
N PRO A 20 -8.40 -18.63 4.47
CA PRO A 20 -9.70 -19.23 4.14
C PRO A 20 -10.36 -18.59 2.91
N ALA A 21 -10.06 -17.31 2.65
CA ALA A 21 -10.57 -16.59 1.48
C ALA A 21 -9.89 -17.09 0.19
N ALA A 22 -8.58 -17.35 0.25
CA ALA A 22 -7.81 -17.86 -0.88
C ALA A 22 -7.97 -19.39 -1.08
N LEU A 23 -7.99 -20.14 0.02
CA LEU A 23 -8.02 -21.59 0.05
C LEU A 23 -8.74 -22.07 1.31
N SER A 24 -9.98 -22.55 1.15
CA SER A 24 -10.73 -23.12 2.27
C SER A 24 -10.13 -24.45 2.75
N LEU A 25 -10.41 -24.84 3.99
CA LEU A 25 -9.97 -26.12 4.56
C LEU A 25 -10.34 -27.29 3.66
N ARG A 26 -11.58 -27.31 3.12
CA ARG A 26 -12.02 -28.35 2.19
C ARG A 26 -11.12 -28.45 0.96
N LYS A 27 -10.87 -27.32 0.28
CA LYS A 27 -10.01 -27.29 -0.92
C LYS A 27 -8.57 -27.66 -0.56
N PHE A 28 -8.10 -27.28 0.62
CA PHE A 28 -6.79 -27.67 1.12
C PHE A 28 -6.70 -29.19 1.34
N THR A 29 -7.70 -29.81 1.96
CA THR A 29 -7.78 -31.26 2.15
C THR A 29 -7.82 -32.00 0.82
N GLU A 30 -8.51 -31.46 -0.19
CA GLU A 30 -8.58 -32.03 -1.55
C GLU A 30 -7.20 -32.08 -2.25
N LEU A 31 -6.19 -31.34 -1.78
CA LEU A 31 -4.81 -31.42 -2.29
C LEU A 31 -4.06 -32.68 -1.85
N PHE A 32 -4.56 -33.39 -0.83
CA PHE A 32 -3.94 -34.61 -0.33
C PHE A 32 -4.53 -35.85 -1.03
N PRO A 33 -3.76 -36.94 -1.17
CA PRO A 33 -4.28 -38.22 -1.67
C PRO A 33 -5.49 -38.68 -0.86
N ARG A 34 -6.49 -39.28 -1.53
CA ARG A 34 -7.76 -39.71 -0.89
C ARG A 34 -7.56 -40.57 0.36
N SER A 35 -6.54 -41.43 0.37
CA SER A 35 -6.18 -42.29 1.51
C SER A 35 -5.76 -41.52 2.78
N HIS A 36 -5.41 -40.24 2.64
CA HIS A 36 -4.91 -39.40 3.73
C HIS A 36 -5.82 -38.21 4.05
N GLN A 37 -6.91 -37.99 3.31
CA GLN A 37 -7.80 -36.84 3.51
C GLN A 37 -8.48 -36.83 4.88
N ASP A 38 -8.71 -38.00 5.47
CA ASP A 38 -9.27 -38.16 6.82
C ASP A 38 -8.23 -37.99 7.93
N ASN A 39 -6.96 -37.69 7.60
CA ASN A 39 -5.92 -37.53 8.60
C ASN A 39 -6.12 -36.22 9.38
N PRO A 40 -6.30 -36.26 10.72
CA PRO A 40 -6.51 -35.06 11.54
C PRO A 40 -5.33 -34.08 11.49
N GLN A 41 -4.13 -34.52 11.11
CA GLN A 41 -2.96 -33.65 10.95
C GLN A 41 -3.13 -32.62 9.83
N ILE A 42 -3.98 -32.87 8.83
CA ILE A 42 -4.26 -31.92 7.76
C ILE A 42 -4.90 -30.65 8.33
N GLU A 43 -5.82 -30.80 9.28
CA GLU A 43 -6.48 -29.66 9.92
C GLU A 43 -5.50 -28.88 10.82
N VAL A 44 -4.59 -29.58 11.50
CA VAL A 44 -3.51 -28.96 12.28
C VAL A 44 -2.58 -28.16 11.39
N LEU A 45 -2.16 -28.72 10.25
CA LEU A 45 -1.33 -28.03 9.27
C LEU A 45 -2.04 -26.81 8.68
N TYR A 46 -3.33 -26.92 8.37
CA TYR A 46 -4.13 -25.80 7.88
C TYR A 46 -4.19 -24.66 8.91
N ARG A 47 -4.43 -24.98 10.20
CA ARG A 47 -4.41 -23.98 11.28
C ARG A 47 -3.05 -23.31 11.42
N TYR A 48 -1.97 -24.07 11.30
CA TYR A 48 -0.61 -23.54 11.34
C TYR A 48 -0.34 -22.56 10.19
N LEU A 49 -0.69 -22.94 8.96
CA LEU A 49 -0.56 -22.07 7.78
C LEU A 49 -1.45 -20.83 7.89
N HIS A 50 -2.65 -20.98 8.44
CA HIS A 50 -3.56 -19.87 8.70
C HIS A 50 -2.91 -18.85 9.64
N HIS A 51 -2.31 -19.31 10.73
CA HIS A 51 -1.60 -18.46 11.68
C HIS A 51 -0.37 -17.78 11.06
N GLN A 52 0.47 -18.52 10.32
CA GLN A 52 1.61 -17.92 9.63
C GLN A 52 1.18 -16.83 8.64
N ARG A 53 0.08 -17.06 7.92
CA ARG A 53 -0.46 -16.09 6.98
C ARG A 53 -1.03 -14.86 7.69
N ALA A 54 -1.70 -15.04 8.83
CA ALA A 54 -2.18 -13.91 9.63
C ALA A 54 -1.04 -12.96 10.03
N ILE A 55 0.09 -13.50 10.50
CA ILE A 55 1.28 -12.70 10.82
C ILE A 55 1.77 -11.89 9.61
N GLN A 56 1.75 -12.48 8.40
CA GLN A 56 2.15 -11.76 7.19
C GLN A 56 1.15 -10.65 6.82
N VAL A 57 -0.15 -10.90 6.99
CA VAL A 57 -1.19 -9.89 6.76
C VAL A 57 -1.00 -8.70 7.71
N ASP A 58 -0.73 -8.97 8.99
CA ASP A 58 -0.45 -7.93 9.99
C ASP A 58 0.79 -7.09 9.60
N ALA A 59 1.84 -7.73 9.08
CA ALA A 59 3.02 -7.03 8.59
C ALA A 59 2.73 -6.15 7.35
N VAL A 60 1.84 -6.61 6.46
CA VAL A 60 1.37 -5.81 5.32
C VAL A 60 0.55 -4.62 5.80
N GLU A 61 -0.33 -4.78 6.79
CA GLU A 61 -1.09 -3.68 7.36
C GLU A 61 -0.18 -2.59 7.95
N GLN A 62 0.85 -3.00 8.69
CA GLN A 62 1.88 -2.07 9.19
C GLN A 62 2.63 -1.37 8.06
N SER A 63 2.93 -2.10 6.98
CA SER A 63 3.59 -1.54 5.80
C SER A 63 2.72 -0.51 5.08
N ILE A 64 1.41 -0.74 4.99
CA ILE A 64 0.45 0.22 4.43
C ILE A 64 0.46 1.51 5.25
N ALA A 65 0.45 1.42 6.58
CA ALA A 65 0.50 2.60 7.45
C ALA A 65 1.81 3.41 7.23
N ALA A 66 2.94 2.72 7.07
CA ALA A 66 4.22 3.35 6.74
C ALA A 66 4.21 4.02 5.36
N GLU A 67 3.66 3.34 4.34
CA GLU A 67 3.61 3.86 2.97
C GLU A 67 2.71 5.09 2.89
N VAL A 68 1.55 5.10 3.56
CA VAL A 68 0.67 6.29 3.63
C VAL A 68 1.38 7.50 4.24
N LYS A 69 2.24 7.29 5.25
CA LYS A 69 3.06 8.37 5.82
C LYS A 69 4.11 8.86 4.82
N ARG A 70 4.72 7.94 4.07
CA ARG A 70 5.71 8.25 3.03
C ARG A 70 5.08 9.00 1.84
N GLY A 71 3.92 8.56 1.36
CA GLY A 71 3.18 9.21 0.28
C GLY A 71 2.80 10.66 0.61
N LYS A 72 2.41 10.94 1.86
CA LYS A 72 2.20 12.34 2.33
C LYS A 72 3.45 13.19 2.21
N LYS A 73 4.62 12.66 2.61
CA LYS A 73 5.90 13.38 2.51
C LYS A 73 6.28 13.64 1.04
N GLN A 74 6.14 12.63 0.19
CA GLN A 74 6.39 12.76 -1.26
C GLN A 74 5.50 13.83 -1.89
N LYS A 75 4.21 13.86 -1.53
CA LYS A 75 3.29 14.91 -2.02
C LYS A 75 3.77 16.31 -1.64
N GLN A 76 4.28 16.50 -0.42
CA GLN A 76 4.83 17.79 0.02
C GLN A 76 6.10 18.17 -0.76
N GLU A 77 6.99 17.21 -0.99
CA GLU A 77 8.22 17.40 -1.77
C GLU A 77 7.89 17.81 -3.22
N VAL A 78 6.90 17.16 -3.85
CA VAL A 78 6.42 17.51 -5.20
C VAL A 78 5.85 18.93 -5.24
N ILE A 79 5.02 19.31 -4.26
CA ILE A 79 4.47 20.68 -4.19
C ILE A 79 5.61 21.71 -4.03
N LYS A 80 6.60 21.42 -3.18
CA LYS A 80 7.75 22.30 -2.98
C LYS A 80 8.58 22.45 -4.26
N ALA A 81 8.86 21.34 -4.95
CA ALA A 81 9.59 21.35 -6.21
C ALA A 81 8.84 22.16 -7.28
N ARG A 82 7.52 21.95 -7.41
CA ARG A 82 6.69 22.69 -8.36
C ARG A 82 6.71 24.20 -8.11
N ARG A 83 6.57 24.63 -6.86
CA ARG A 83 6.68 26.05 -6.48
C ARG A 83 8.07 26.63 -6.77
N ALA A 84 9.13 25.87 -6.54
CA ALA A 84 10.49 26.31 -6.84
C ALA A 84 10.75 26.47 -8.34
N THR A 85 10.08 25.69 -9.21
CA THR A 85 10.15 25.83 -10.66
C THR A 85 9.25 26.95 -11.21
N GLU A 86 8.15 27.28 -10.53
CA GLU A 86 7.24 28.38 -10.92
C GLU A 86 7.74 29.77 -10.43
N ALA A 87 8.55 29.83 -9.37
CA ALA A 87 9.13 31.06 -8.83
C ALA A 87 10.21 31.80 -9.68
N PRO A 88 11.03 31.16 -10.55
CA PRO A 88 12.07 31.88 -11.30
C PRO A 88 11.51 32.79 -12.41
N GLU A 89 10.32 32.47 -12.95
CA GLU A 89 9.67 33.19 -14.05
C GLU A 89 9.17 34.59 -13.62
N LEU A 90 8.77 34.78 -12.35
CA LEU A 90 8.31 36.08 -11.85
C LEU A 90 9.47 37.01 -11.45
N SER A 91 10.64 36.47 -11.06
CA SER A 91 11.77 37.32 -10.63
C SER A 91 12.58 37.93 -11.78
N SER A 92 12.58 37.30 -12.96
CA SER A 92 13.37 37.81 -14.10
C SER A 92 12.67 38.96 -14.84
N THR A 93 11.34 39.03 -14.72
CA THR A 93 10.49 40.02 -15.41
C THR A 93 10.39 41.32 -14.60
N ASP A 94 10.26 41.24 -13.27
CA ASP A 94 10.19 42.42 -12.40
C ASP A 94 11.53 43.20 -12.32
N VAL A 95 12.67 42.52 -12.31
CA VAL A 95 13.99 43.19 -12.19
C VAL A 95 14.37 43.95 -13.46
N ARG A 96 13.88 43.51 -14.63
CA ARG A 96 14.10 44.20 -15.91
C ARG A 96 13.15 45.38 -16.09
N GLN A 97 11.90 45.28 -15.61
CA GLN A 97 10.93 46.37 -15.68
C GLN A 97 11.33 47.55 -14.77
N ILE A 98 11.76 47.26 -13.53
CA ILE A 98 12.18 48.30 -12.56
C ILE A 98 13.44 49.06 -13.03
N ARG A 99 14.29 48.46 -13.87
CA ARG A 99 15.48 49.13 -14.43
C ARG A 99 15.17 50.02 -15.62
N MET A 100 14.08 49.78 -16.37
CA MET A 100 13.72 50.63 -17.51
C MET A 100 12.92 51.86 -17.11
N ASP A 101 12.26 51.86 -15.95
CA ASP A 101 11.51 53.02 -15.44
C ASP A 101 12.42 54.02 -14.67
N ALA A 102 13.73 53.80 -14.65
CA ALA A 102 14.73 54.60 -13.93
C ALA A 102 15.73 55.36 -14.85
N GLU A 103 15.53 55.30 -16.17
CA GLU A 103 16.20 56.16 -17.17
C GLU A 103 15.22 57.19 -17.73
#